data_AF-A0A182MV32-F1
#
_entry.id   AF-A0A182MV32-F1
#
_cell.length_a   1.000
_cell.length_b   1.000
_cell.length_c   1.000
_cell.angle_alpha   90.00
_cell.angle_beta   90.00
_cell.angle_gamma   90.00
#
_symmetry.space_group_name_H-M   'P 1'
#
loop_
_entity.id
_entity.type
_entity.pdbx_description
1 polymer ?
#
loop_
_entity_poly.entity_id
_entity_poly.type
_entity_poly.pdbx_seq_one_letter_code
_entity_poly.pdbx_strand_id
1 'polypeptide(L)'
;LFLLTVIGSAILLEFSTMNSSIQPLIRETMLRFIVTSEHPHSSAALKLIQESIGCCGADGPNDYMVMRQPLPLECRDTVTGNAFFNGCVNELTWFLEDKSIWAAIMAMILAAVHTCNAVLGIVLVQALRREEEAMNRR
;
A
#
# COMPACT_ATOMS: atom_id res chain seq x y z
N LEU A 1 -15.67 -9.48 13.12
CA LEU A 1 -15.30 -8.43 12.15
C LEU A 1 -14.30 -7.45 12.75
N PHE A 2 -14.64 -6.75 13.84
CA PHE A 2 -13.78 -5.74 14.46
C PHE A 2 -12.36 -6.23 14.83
N LEU A 3 -12.22 -7.39 15.48
CA LEU A 3 -10.90 -7.93 15.81
C LEU A 3 -10.06 -8.26 14.57
N LEU A 4 -10.70 -8.77 13.50
CA LEU A 4 -10.01 -9.07 12.24
C LEU A 4 -9.53 -7.79 11.54
N THR A 5 -10.33 -6.72 11.55
CA THR A 5 -9.94 -5.43 10.96
C THR A 5 -8.83 -4.76 11.75
N VAL A 6 -8.83 -4.87 13.08
CA VAL A 6 -7.74 -4.36 13.93
C VAL A 6 -6.44 -5.13 13.68
N ILE A 7 -6.49 -6.46 13.71
CA ILE A 7 -5.31 -7.30 13.44
C ILE A 7 -4.78 -7.05 12.03
N GLY A 8 -5.66 -7.00 11.03
CA GLY A 8 -5.27 -6.72 9.65
C GLY A 8 -4.62 -5.35 9.48
N SER A 9 -5.15 -4.32 10.15
CA SER A 9 -4.56 -2.97 10.09
C SER A 9 -3.20 -2.91 10.78
N ALA A 10 -3.02 -3.62 11.90
CA ALA A 10 -1.73 -3.69 12.60
C ALA A 10 -0.66 -4.35 11.73
N ILE A 11 -0.99 -5.49 11.11
CA ILE A 11 -0.09 -6.19 10.17
C ILE A 11 0.24 -5.29 8.98
N LEU A 12 -0.75 -4.64 8.37
CA LEU A 12 -0.56 -3.78 7.21
C LEU A 12 0.42 -2.63 7.51
N LEU A 13 0.29 -2.00 8.68
CA LEU A 13 1.20 -0.92 9.09
C LEU A 13 2.61 -1.44 9.38
N GLU A 14 2.74 -2.58 10.09
CA GLU A 14 4.05 -3.16 10.43
C GLU A 14 4.86 -3.55 9.17
N PHE A 15 4.21 -4.15 8.17
CA PHE A 15 4.88 -4.52 6.93
C PHE A 15 5.16 -3.32 6.02
N SER A 16 4.35 -2.25 6.07
CA SER A 16 4.50 -1.08 5.20
C SER A 16 5.44 0.01 5.74
N THR A 17 5.92 -0.11 6.98
CA THR A 17 6.80 0.88 7.64
C THR A 17 8.26 0.75 7.17
N MET A 18 9.00 1.85 7.24
CA MET A 18 10.46 1.86 7.09
C MET A 18 11.17 0.79 7.94
N ASN A 19 12.22 0.17 7.38
CA ASN A 19 13.04 -0.87 7.98
C ASN A 19 12.30 -2.20 8.29
N SER A 20 11.16 -2.43 7.63
CA SER A 20 10.48 -3.72 7.63
C SER A 20 11.11 -4.69 6.62
N SER A 21 10.69 -5.96 6.67
CA SER A 21 11.08 -6.99 5.70
C SER A 21 10.67 -6.69 4.25
N ILE A 22 9.85 -5.65 4.00
CA ILE A 22 9.42 -5.30 2.65
C ILE A 22 10.50 -4.52 1.87
N GLN A 23 11.36 -3.75 2.56
CA GLN A 23 12.43 -2.99 1.92
C GLN A 23 13.39 -3.87 1.10
N PRO A 24 13.98 -4.95 1.65
CA PRO A 24 14.86 -5.81 0.86
C PRO A 24 14.12 -6.49 -0.29
N LEU A 25 12.83 -6.82 -0.12
CA LEU A 25 12.01 -7.41 -1.18
C LEU A 25 11.79 -6.42 -2.35
N ILE A 26 11.51 -5.16 -2.03
CA ILE A 26 11.39 -4.08 -3.02
C ILE A 26 12.71 -3.90 -3.77
N ARG A 27 13.83 -3.89 -3.03
CA ARG A 27 15.18 -3.75 -3.60
C ARG A 27 15.48 -4.85 -4.61
N GLU A 28 15.30 -6.11 -4.23
CA GLU A 28 15.54 -7.25 -5.11
C GLU A 28 14.63 -7.24 -6.34
N THR A 29 13.36 -6.86 -6.16
CA THR A 29 12.39 -6.77 -7.24
C THR A 29 12.77 -5.68 -8.24
N MET A 30 13.18 -4.51 -7.75
CA MET A 30 13.68 -3.42 -8.59
C MET A 30 14.92 -3.84 -9.38
N LEU A 31 15.91 -4.41 -8.72
CA LEU A 31 17.12 -4.90 -9.39
C LEU A 31 16.79 -5.97 -10.43
N ARG A 32 15.87 -6.90 -10.12
CA ARG A 32 15.41 -7.92 -11.07
C ARG A 32 14.75 -7.31 -12.30
N PHE A 33 13.92 -6.28 -12.12
CA PHE A 33 13.32 -5.57 -13.26
C PHE A 33 14.36 -4.82 -14.09
N ILE A 34 15.39 -4.24 -13.46
CA ILE A 34 16.47 -3.55 -14.17
C ILE A 34 17.26 -4.54 -15.04
N VAL A 35 17.57 -5.74 -14.51
CA VAL A 35 18.25 -6.79 -15.27
C VAL A 35 17.37 -7.34 -16.39
N THR A 36 16.07 -7.43 -16.16
CA THR A 36 15.09 -8.00 -17.10
C THR A 36 14.39 -6.91 -17.93
N SER A 37 15.02 -5.74 -18.08
CA SER A 37 14.49 -4.56 -18.77
C SER A 37 14.18 -4.81 -20.25
N GLU A 38 14.80 -5.83 -20.86
CA GLU A 38 14.52 -6.29 -22.22
C GLU A 38 13.06 -6.73 -22.41
N HIS A 39 12.40 -7.18 -21.34
CA HIS A 39 11.01 -7.61 -21.40
C HIS A 39 10.05 -6.41 -21.22
N PRO A 40 9.01 -6.29 -22.06
CA PRO A 40 8.10 -5.14 -22.04
C PRO A 40 7.33 -5.00 -20.72
N HIS A 41 7.10 -6.11 -20.00
CA HIS A 41 6.43 -6.09 -18.70
C HIS A 41 7.29 -5.45 -17.61
N SER A 42 8.57 -5.82 -17.53
CA SER A 42 9.50 -5.29 -16.53
C SER A 42 9.79 -3.81 -16.78
N SER A 43 9.97 -3.42 -18.03
CA SER A 43 10.19 -2.01 -18.40
C SER A 43 8.95 -1.15 -18.17
N ALA A 44 7.75 -1.66 -18.44
CA ALA A 44 6.51 -0.95 -18.11
C ALA A 44 6.32 -0.76 -16.59
N ALA A 45 6.64 -1.78 -15.79
CA ALA A 45 6.58 -1.69 -14.33
C ALA A 45 7.60 -0.67 -13.78
N LEU A 46 8.84 -0.72 -14.27
CA LEU A 46 9.89 0.25 -13.91
C LEU A 46 9.48 1.68 -14.26
N LYS A 47 8.99 1.89 -15.49
CA LYS A 47 8.48 3.18 -15.95
C LYS A 47 7.41 3.72 -15.03
N LEU A 48 6.38 2.92 -14.73
CA LEU A 48 5.28 3.34 -13.87
C LEU A 48 5.80 3.77 -12.49
N ILE A 49 6.71 3.00 -11.89
CA ILE A 49 7.18 3.29 -10.54
C ILE A 49 8.10 4.52 -10.53
N GLN A 50 9.07 4.61 -11.44
CA GLN A 50 10.02 5.72 -11.49
C GLN A 50 9.35 7.05 -11.83
N GLU A 51 8.38 7.03 -12.75
CA GLU A 51 7.62 8.22 -13.14
C GLU A 51 6.61 8.65 -12.07
N SER A 52 5.91 7.71 -11.42
CA SER A 52 4.90 8.05 -10.40
C SER A 52 5.48 8.49 -9.07
N ILE A 53 6.65 7.97 -8.70
CA ILE A 53 7.30 8.24 -7.41
C ILE A 53 8.38 9.32 -7.54
N GLY A 54 8.97 9.48 -8.73
CA GLY A 54 10.08 10.42 -8.93
C GLY A 54 11.39 9.91 -8.32
N CYS A 55 11.71 8.64 -8.57
CA CYS A 55 12.89 7.96 -8.03
C CYS A 55 13.67 7.27 -9.16
N CYS A 56 14.92 6.86 -8.87
CA CYS A 56 15.71 6.14 -9.85
C CYS A 56 16.55 5.02 -9.25
N GLY A 57 16.51 3.85 -9.92
CA GLY A 57 17.19 2.64 -9.46
C GLY A 57 16.59 2.08 -8.17
N ALA A 58 17.25 1.09 -7.57
CA ALA A 58 16.81 0.57 -6.28
C ALA A 58 17.27 1.52 -5.16
N ASP A 59 18.56 1.85 -5.12
CA ASP A 59 19.19 2.70 -4.12
C ASP A 59 19.73 3.99 -4.75
N GLY A 60 19.81 4.04 -6.07
CA GLY A 60 20.10 5.24 -6.83
C GLY A 60 20.39 4.95 -8.30
N PRO A 61 20.69 6.00 -9.10
CA PRO A 61 20.94 5.85 -10.53
C PRO A 61 22.20 5.02 -10.85
N ASN A 62 23.11 4.88 -9.90
CA ASN A 62 24.33 4.08 -10.06
C ASN A 62 24.04 2.57 -10.24
N ASP A 63 22.87 2.08 -9.81
CA ASP A 63 22.48 0.67 -10.01
C ASP A 63 22.48 0.29 -11.49
N TYR A 64 22.02 1.19 -12.35
CA TYR A 64 22.04 1.00 -13.81
C TYR A 64 23.46 0.92 -14.37
N MET A 65 24.37 1.76 -13.86
CA MET A 65 25.77 1.74 -14.26
C MET A 65 26.47 0.44 -13.87
N VAL A 66 26.25 -0.03 -12.63
CA VAL A 66 26.82 -1.28 -12.11
C VAL A 66 26.34 -2.48 -12.92
N MET A 67 25.06 -2.49 -13.31
CA MET A 67 24.46 -3.56 -14.11
C MET A 67 24.65 -3.40 -15.63
N ARG A 68 25.37 -2.36 -16.07
CA ARG A 68 25.61 -2.03 -17.49
C ARG A 68 24.32 -1.89 -18.31
N GLN A 69 23.27 -1.38 -17.67
CA GLN A 69 21.98 -1.11 -18.29
C GLN A 69 21.90 0.38 -18.67
N PRO A 70 21.28 0.73 -19.81
CA PRO A 70 21.05 2.13 -20.14
C PRO A 70 20.08 2.77 -19.15
N LEU A 71 20.30 4.04 -18.84
CA LEU A 71 19.41 4.79 -17.95
C LEU A 71 18.11 5.13 -18.69
N PRO A 72 16.93 4.76 -18.16
CA PRO A 72 15.65 5.08 -18.78
C PRO A 72 15.35 6.58 -18.72
N LEU A 73 14.55 7.08 -19.66
CA LEU A 73 14.17 8.50 -19.71
C LEU A 73 13.30 8.91 -18.51
N GLU A 74 12.57 7.94 -17.95
CA GLU A 74 11.66 8.11 -16.81
C GLU A 74 12.39 8.32 -15.48
N CYS A 75 13.67 7.97 -15.42
CA CYS A 75 14.55 8.27 -14.29
C CYS A 75 15.03 9.74 -14.30
N ARG A 76 14.67 10.54 -15.32
CA ARG A 76 15.09 11.93 -15.46
C ARG A 76 14.00 12.87 -14.94
N ASP A 77 14.39 13.76 -14.03
CA ASP A 77 13.54 14.84 -13.58
C ASP A 77 13.22 15.80 -14.75
N THR A 78 11.93 16.06 -14.95
CA THR A 78 11.42 16.94 -16.01
C THR A 78 11.80 18.41 -15.79
N VAL A 79 12.10 18.80 -14.55
CA VAL A 79 12.47 20.18 -14.18
C VAL A 79 13.97 20.42 -14.36
N THR A 80 14.79 19.61 -13.71
CA THR A 80 16.26 19.80 -13.73
C THR A 80 16.96 19.12 -14.91
N GLY A 81 16.31 18.14 -15.55
CA GLY A 81 16.93 17.35 -16.59
C GLY A 81 18.08 16.47 -16.08
N ASN A 82 18.17 16.22 -14.77
CA ASN A 82 19.13 15.28 -14.19
C ASN A 82 18.42 13.99 -13.77
N ALA A 83 19.19 12.92 -13.55
CA ALA A 83 18.63 11.69 -12.98
C ALA A 83 18.19 11.94 -11.53
N PHE A 84 17.10 11.32 -11.09
CA PHE A 84 16.73 11.35 -9.67
C PHE A 84 17.85 10.76 -8.82
N PHE A 85 18.24 11.47 -7.76
CA PHE A 85 19.29 11.00 -6.85
C PHE A 85 18.78 9.98 -5.84
N ASN A 86 17.48 10.05 -5.52
CA ASN A 86 16.85 9.16 -4.54
C ASN A 86 16.57 7.79 -5.16
N GLY A 87 16.98 6.74 -4.45
CA GLY A 87 16.62 5.36 -4.78
C GLY A 87 15.14 5.07 -4.57
N CYS A 88 14.56 4.24 -5.43
CA CYS A 88 13.14 3.89 -5.31
C CYS A 88 12.80 3.12 -4.04
N VAL A 89 13.74 2.40 -3.41
CA VAL A 89 13.47 1.67 -2.16
C VAL A 89 13.06 2.62 -1.04
N ASN A 90 13.78 3.73 -0.88
CA ASN A 90 13.49 4.70 0.17
C ASN A 90 12.20 5.47 -0.11
N GLU A 91 12.07 6.01 -1.33
CA GLU A 91 10.91 6.84 -1.69
C GLU A 91 9.61 6.03 -1.75
N LEU A 92 9.66 4.81 -2.31
CA LEU A 92 8.49 3.92 -2.35
C LEU A 92 8.08 3.49 -0.95
N THR A 93 9.02 3.22 -0.05
CA THR A 93 8.65 2.83 1.32
C THR A 93 7.98 4.00 2.04
N TRP A 94 8.50 5.22 1.89
CA TRP A 94 7.87 6.41 2.46
C TRP A 94 6.47 6.66 1.90
N PHE A 95 6.31 6.50 0.58
CA PHE A 95 5.00 6.59 -0.07
C PHE A 95 4.02 5.52 0.43
N LEU A 96 4.48 4.27 0.57
CA LEU A 96 3.66 3.17 1.06
C LEU A 96 3.25 3.41 2.51
N GLU A 97 4.15 3.92 3.35
CA GLU A 97 3.87 4.25 4.75
C GLU A 97 2.71 5.26 4.85
N ASP A 98 2.77 6.39 4.12
CA ASP A 98 1.68 7.39 4.11
C ASP A 98 0.34 6.78 3.65
N LYS A 99 0.35 6.04 2.53
CA LYS A 99 -0.88 5.43 2.00
C LYS A 99 -1.45 4.35 2.92
N SER A 100 -0.58 3.58 3.56
CA SER A 100 -0.96 2.52 4.50
C SER A 100 -1.64 3.08 5.75
N ILE A 101 -1.19 4.24 6.23
CA ILE A 101 -1.80 4.97 7.35
C ILE A 101 -3.22 5.39 6.99
N TRP A 102 -3.41 6.04 5.83
CA TRP A 102 -4.74 6.45 5.39
C TRP A 102 -5.68 5.25 5.19
N ALA A 103 -5.18 4.15 4.62
CA ALA A 103 -5.96 2.92 4.46
C ALA A 103 -6.38 2.32 5.81
N ALA A 104 -5.47 2.26 6.79
CA ALA A 104 -5.75 1.76 8.13
C ALA A 104 -6.80 2.60 8.86
N ILE A 105 -6.72 3.94 8.74
CA ILE A 105 -7.71 4.85 9.33
C ILE A 105 -9.10 4.58 8.75
N MET A 106 -9.22 4.50 7.42
CA MET A 106 -10.50 4.23 6.76
C MET A 106 -11.08 2.87 7.14
N ALA A 107 -10.23 1.83 7.22
CA ALA A 107 -10.64 0.50 7.65
C ALA A 107 -11.18 0.48 9.09
N MET A 108 -10.53 1.21 10.00
CA MET A 108 -10.96 1.33 11.40
C MET A 108 -12.31 2.05 11.55
N ILE A 109 -12.55 3.11 10.78
CA ILE A 109 -13.83 3.82 10.76
C ILE A 109 -14.95 2.89 10.28
N LEU A 110 -14.74 2.17 9.16
CA LEU A 110 -15.71 1.22 8.64
C LEU A 110 -16.02 0.10 9.63
N ALA A 111 -15.00 -0.39 10.34
CA ALA A 111 -15.19 -1.40 11.38
C ALA A 111 -16.07 -0.89 12.52
N ALA A 112 -15.89 0.36 12.96
CA ALA A 112 -16.73 0.99 14.00
C ALA A 112 -18.18 1.20 13.54
N VAL A 113 -18.39 1.63 12.29
CA VAL A 113 -19.75 1.78 11.75
C VAL A 113 -20.46 0.42 11.66
N HIS A 114 -19.76 -0.62 11.22
CA HIS A 114 -20.31 -1.97 11.17
C HIS A 114 -20.68 -2.52 12.54
N THR A 115 -19.89 -2.27 13.59
CA THR A 115 -20.24 -2.70 14.94
C THR A 115 -21.47 -1.97 15.46
N CYS A 116 -21.57 -0.66 15.26
CA CYS A 116 -22.78 0.11 15.61
C CYS A 116 -24.03 -0.43 14.90
N ASN A 117 -23.95 -0.67 13.59
CA ASN A 117 -25.07 -1.20 12.81
C ASN A 117 -25.48 -2.60 13.27
N ALA A 118 -24.52 -3.46 13.60
CA ALA A 118 -24.81 -4.80 14.12
C ALA A 118 -25.55 -4.73 15.46
N VAL A 119 -25.11 -3.85 16.37
CA VAL A 119 -25.76 -3.66 17.68
C VAL A 119 -27.18 -3.12 17.51
N LEU A 120 -27.37 -2.06 16.69
CA LEU A 120 -28.69 -1.50 16.40
C LEU A 120 -29.61 -2.53 15.75
N GLY A 121 -29.10 -3.35 14.84
CA GLY A 121 -29.85 -4.44 14.21
C GLY A 121 -30.32 -5.49 15.22
N ILE A 122 -29.45 -5.90 16.16
CA ILE A 122 -29.82 -6.85 17.22
C ILE A 122 -30.90 -6.25 18.13
N VAL A 123 -30.73 -4.99 18.55
CA VAL A 123 -31.70 -4.29 19.41
C VAL A 123 -33.05 -4.16 18.71
N LEU A 124 -33.07 -3.83 17.42
CA LEU A 124 -34.30 -3.74 16.63
C LEU A 124 -35.02 -5.08 16.54
N VAL A 125 -34.30 -6.17 16.27
CA VAL A 125 -34.88 -7.53 16.23
C VAL A 125 -35.44 -7.92 17.60
N GLN A 126 -34.75 -7.59 18.70
CA GLN A 126 -35.24 -7.85 20.05
C GLN A 126 -36.51 -7.03 20.37
N ALA A 127 -36.57 -5.77 19.94
CA ALA A 127 -37.75 -4.93 20.12
C ALA A 127 -38.96 -5.49 19.34
N LEU A 128 -38.78 -5.88 18.08
CA LEU A 128 -39.85 -6.45 17.25
C LEU A 128 -40.38 -7.78 17.82
N ARG A 129 -39.49 -8.67 18.30
CA ARG A 129 -39.90 -9.93 18.93
C ARG A 129 -40.73 -9.71 20.19
N ARG A 130 -40.38 -8.69 21.00
CA ARG A 130 -41.15 -8.34 22.20
C ARG A 130 -42.55 -7.82 21.87
N GLU A 131 -42.68 -7.00 20.83
CA GLU A 131 -43.97 -6.51 20.35
C GLU A 131 -44.86 -7.67 19.85
N GLU A 132 -44.29 -8.60 19.08
CA GLU A 132 -44.99 -9.80 18.59
C GLU A 132 -45.46 -10.72 19.73
N GLU A 133 -44.60 -10.99 20.72
CA GLU A 133 -44.96 -11.76 21.91
C GLU A 133 -46.02 -11.08 22.79
N ALA A 134 -46.04 -9.74 22.82
CA ALA A 134 -47.06 -8.97 23.54
C ALA A 134 -48.41 -8.99 22.81
N MET A 135 -48.41 -8.99 21.47
CA MET A 135 -49.61 -9.13 20.66
C MET A 135 -50.20 -10.53 20.75
N ASN A 136 -49.37 -11.59 20.65
CA ASN A 136 -49.83 -12.99 20.67
C ASN A 136 -50.34 -13.44 22.06
N ARG A 137 -50.07 -12.67 23.12
CA ARG A 137 -50.62 -12.89 24.47
C ARG A 137 -51.96 -12.19 24.71
N ARG A 138 -52.42 -11.33 23.80
CA ARG A 138 -53.76 -10.73 23.83
C ARG A 138 -54.73 -11.55 22.98
#